data_AF-A0A946I3D3-F1
#
_entry.id   AF-A0A946I3D3-F1
#
_cell.length_a   1.000
_cell.length_b   1.000
_cell.length_c   1.000
_cell.angle_alpha   90.00
_cell.angle_beta   90.00
_cell.angle_gamma   90.00
#
_symmetry.space_group_name_H-M   'P 1'
#
loop_
_entity.id
_entity.type
_entity.pdbx_description
1 polymer ?
#
loop_
_entity_poly.entity_id
_entity_poly.type
_entity_poly.pdbx_seq_one_letter_code
_entity_poly.pdbx_strand_id
1 'polypeptide(L)'
;MRIYFDDLARRTGGALYGLGLTAVGVYSLSMVGEAPDAVLEDRTMWLGITMLIAGVVSFAMSWLTPDLSGVWCRAPRFLPKKKKPDETS
;
A
#
# COMPACT_ATOMS: atom_id res chain seq x y z
N MET A 1 22.40 4.31 -7.92
CA MET A 1 21.25 4.14 -7.02
C MET A 1 20.01 3.85 -7.84
N ARG A 2 19.64 2.59 -8.05
CA ARG A 2 18.49 2.21 -8.90
C ARG A 2 17.42 1.40 -8.13
N ILE A 3 17.58 1.27 -6.81
CA ILE A 3 16.78 0.37 -5.96
C ILE A 3 15.69 1.14 -5.16
N TYR A 4 15.63 2.48 -5.24
CA TYR A 4 14.69 3.29 -4.43
C TYR A 4 13.44 3.80 -5.17
N PHE A 5 13.42 3.81 -6.51
CA PHE A 5 12.28 4.39 -7.25
C PHE A 5 11.06 3.46 -7.29
N ASP A 6 11.26 2.14 -7.38
CA ASP A 6 10.17 1.16 -7.36
C ASP A 6 9.42 1.15 -6.02
N ASP A 7 10.14 1.44 -4.92
CA ASP A 7 9.55 1.45 -3.58
C ASP A 7 8.70 2.72 -3.35
N LEU A 8 9.15 3.86 -3.90
CA LEU A 8 8.37 5.09 -3.86
C LEU A 8 7.08 4.97 -4.70
N ALA A 9 7.16 4.38 -5.90
CA ALA A 9 6.01 4.17 -6.78
C ALA A 9 4.96 3.23 -6.17
N ARG A 10 5.39 2.18 -5.44
CA ARG A 10 4.49 1.27 -4.72
C ARG A 10 3.81 1.95 -3.53
N ARG A 11 4.52 2.79 -2.79
CA ARG A 11 3.96 3.58 -1.68
C ARG A 11 2.96 4.62 -2.17
N THR A 12 3.28 5.36 -3.23
CA THR A 12 2.36 6.37 -3.75
C THR A 12 1.16 5.73 -4.44
N GLY A 13 1.35 4.63 -5.18
CA GLY A 13 0.26 3.91 -5.84
C GLY A 13 -0.77 3.34 -4.86
N GLY A 14 -0.32 2.64 -3.82
CA GLY A 14 -1.23 2.09 -2.80
C GLY A 14 -1.90 3.18 -1.95
N ALA A 15 -1.18 4.26 -1.61
CA ALA A 15 -1.77 5.39 -0.90
C ALA A 15 -2.84 6.12 -1.73
N LEU A 16 -2.60 6.33 -3.02
CA LEU A 16 -3.57 6.93 -3.94
C LEU A 16 -4.80 6.03 -4.14
N TYR A 17 -4.59 4.71 -4.25
CA TYR A 17 -5.69 3.77 -4.34
C TYR A 17 -6.54 3.77 -3.05
N GLY A 18 -5.89 3.75 -1.88
CA GLY A 18 -6.57 3.87 -0.59
C GLY A 18 -7.38 5.17 -0.45
N LEU A 19 -6.81 6.30 -0.87
CA LEU A 19 -7.52 7.58 -0.93
C LEU A 19 -8.71 7.55 -1.88
N GLY A 20 -8.55 6.95 -3.06
CA GLY A 20 -9.63 6.80 -4.04
C GLY A 20 -10.80 5.99 -3.49
N LEU A 21 -10.53 4.82 -2.88
CA LEU A 21 -11.55 4.01 -2.23
C LEU A 21 -12.25 4.75 -1.09
N THR A 22 -11.48 5.49 -0.28
CA THR A 22 -12.05 6.29 0.81
C THR A 22 -12.98 7.38 0.26
N ALA A 23 -12.57 8.08 -0.81
CA ALA A 23 -13.41 9.09 -1.46
C ALA A 23 -14.72 8.50 -2.01
N VAL A 24 -14.65 7.33 -2.66
CA VAL A 24 -15.83 6.60 -3.14
C VAL A 24 -16.72 6.17 -1.97
N GLY A 25 -16.14 5.70 -0.85
CA GLY A 25 -16.88 5.34 0.35
C GLY A 25 -17.62 6.52 0.98
N VAL A 26 -16.95 7.67 1.14
CA VAL A 26 -17.57 8.92 1.63
C VAL A 26 -18.70 9.37 0.69
N TYR A 27 -18.46 9.36 -0.62
CA TYR A 27 -19.46 9.71 -1.61
C TYR A 27 -20.69 8.80 -1.53
N SER A 28 -20.48 7.48 -1.45
CA SER A 28 -21.57 6.50 -1.30
C SER A 28 -22.41 6.79 -0.05
N LEU A 29 -21.78 7.09 1.08
CA LEU A 29 -22.48 7.43 2.32
C LEU A 29 -23.25 8.76 2.23
N SER A 30 -22.72 9.75 1.51
CA SER A 30 -23.42 11.03 1.31
C SER A 30 -24.70 10.89 0.47
N MET A 31 -24.77 9.86 -0.37
CA MET A 31 -25.90 9.60 -1.27
C MET A 31 -26.96 8.67 -0.67
N VAL A 32 -26.76 8.16 0.55
CA VAL A 32 -27.71 7.24 1.22
C VAL A 32 -29.08 7.91 1.38
N GLY A 33 -29.11 9.18 1.79
CA GLY A 33 -30.37 9.92 2.02
C GLY A 33 -31.15 10.29 0.75
N GLU A 34 -30.56 10.13 -0.44
CA GLU A 34 -31.23 10.37 -1.73
C GLU A 34 -31.76 9.09 -2.37
N ALA A 35 -31.63 7.94 -1.69
CA ALA A 35 -32.06 6.66 -2.23
C ALA A 35 -33.59 6.59 -2.40
N PRO A 36 -34.10 6.20 -3.58
CA PRO A 36 -35.54 6.07 -3.83
C PRO A 36 -36.21 4.84 -3.18
N ASP A 37 -35.42 3.88 -2.68
CA ASP A 37 -35.92 2.63 -2.08
C ASP A 37 -35.04 2.19 -0.89
N ALA A 38 -35.67 1.62 0.14
CA ALA A 38 -35.01 1.22 1.38
C ALA A 38 -33.97 0.10 1.17
N VAL A 39 -34.19 -0.77 0.18
CA VAL A 39 -33.22 -1.81 -0.19
C VAL A 39 -31.97 -1.20 -0.82
N LEU A 40 -32.13 -0.11 -1.58
CA LEU A 40 -31.01 0.57 -2.20
C LEU A 40 -30.23 1.38 -1.16
N GLU A 41 -30.92 2.00 -0.20
CA GLU A 41 -30.36 2.70 0.95
C GLU A 41 -29.43 1.80 1.79
N ASP A 42 -29.88 0.60 2.16
CA ASP A 42 -29.06 -0.34 2.94
C ASP A 42 -27.82 -0.79 2.15
N ARG A 43 -27.97 -1.05 0.85
CA ARG A 43 -26.84 -1.44 -0.02
C ARG A 43 -25.83 -0.31 -0.20
N THR A 44 -26.26 0.93 -0.39
CA THR A 44 -25.35 2.07 -0.55
C THR A 44 -24.64 2.40 0.76
N MET A 45 -25.31 2.21 1.90
CA MET A 45 -24.69 2.31 3.22
C MET A 45 -23.59 1.25 3.41
N TRP A 46 -23.90 -0.03 3.17
CA TRP A 46 -22.91 -1.11 3.29
C TRP A 46 -21.75 -0.98 2.28
N LEU A 47 -22.05 -0.55 1.05
CA LEU A 47 -21.01 -0.25 0.05
C LEU A 47 -20.08 0.86 0.55
N GLY A 48 -20.64 1.94 1.09
CA GLY A 48 -19.86 3.04 1.65
C GLY A 48 -18.93 2.60 2.78
N ILE A 49 -19.47 1.85 3.75
CA ILE A 49 -18.70 1.31 4.88
C ILE A 49 -17.57 0.41 4.39
N THR A 50 -17.86 -0.53 3.49
CA THR A 50 -16.84 -1.48 2.99
C THR A 50 -15.74 -0.77 2.21
N MET A 51 -16.07 0.24 1.41
CA MET A 51 -15.10 1.06 0.67
C MET A 51 -14.22 1.90 1.60
N LEU A 52 -14.76 2.44 2.69
CA LEU A 52 -13.97 3.12 3.71
C LEU A 52 -12.97 2.17 4.39
N ILE A 53 -13.44 0.99 4.81
CA ILE A 53 -12.57 -0.03 5.42
C ILE A 53 -11.48 -0.44 4.44
N ALA A 54 -11.84 -0.74 3.20
CA ALA A 54 -10.89 -1.11 2.16
C ALA A 54 -9.88 0.01 1.87
N GLY A 55 -10.31 1.27 1.85
CA GLY A 55 -9.45 2.43 1.68
C GLY A 55 -8.42 2.58 2.78
N VAL A 56 -8.85 2.49 4.04
CA VAL A 56 -7.96 2.56 5.22
C VAL A 56 -6.97 1.39 5.23
N VAL A 57 -7.45 0.17 4.97
CA VAL A 57 -6.58 -1.02 4.92
C VAL A 57 -5.58 -0.93 3.79
N SER A 58 -6.00 -0.50 2.60
CA SER A 58 -5.11 -0.35 1.44
C SER A 58 -4.04 0.72 1.69
N PHE A 59 -4.43 1.85 2.29
CA PHE A 59 -3.49 2.89 2.70
C PHE A 59 -2.49 2.34 3.73
N ALA A 60 -2.96 1.68 4.79
CA ALA A 60 -2.08 1.10 5.81
C ALA A 60 -1.11 0.06 5.22
N MET A 61 -1.58 -0.82 4.34
CA MET A 61 -0.76 -1.82 3.67
C MET A 61 0.29 -1.18 2.74
N SER A 62 -0.05 -0.09 2.06
CA SER A 62 0.89 0.64 1.20
C SER A 62 2.10 1.18 1.97
N TRP A 63 1.89 1.56 3.24
CA TRP A 63 2.96 1.99 4.14
C TRP A 63 3.69 0.83 4.81
N LEU A 64 3.00 -0.30 5.08
CA LEU A 64 3.58 -1.46 5.76
C LEU A 64 4.46 -2.34 4.86
N THR A 65 4.11 -2.44 3.57
CA THR A 65 4.81 -3.27 2.57
C THR A 65 6.33 -3.03 2.51
N PRO A 66 6.82 -1.77 2.44
CA PRO A 66 8.26 -1.51 2.40
C PRO A 66 8.99 -1.79 3.72
N ASP A 67 8.32 -1.70 4.87
CA ASP A 67 8.91 -2.06 6.17
C ASP A 67 9.10 -3.58 6.29
N LEU A 68 8.15 -4.37 5.79
CA LEU A 68 8.23 -5.83 5.76
C LEU A 68 9.30 -6.33 4.78
N SER A 69 9.45 -5.69 3.62
CA SER A 69 10.47 -6.08 2.63
C SER A 69 11.89 -5.81 3.13
N GLY A 70 12.10 -4.75 3.92
CA GLY A 70 13.41 -4.45 4.54
C GLY A 70 13.86 -5.50 5.56
N VAL A 71 12.92 -6.14 6.26
CA VAL A 71 13.20 -7.21 7.23
C VAL A 71 13.52 -8.53 6.52
N TRP A 72 12.79 -8.85 5.44
CA TRP A 72 12.91 -10.14 4.75
C TRP A 72 13.97 -10.16 3.63
N CYS A 73 14.24 -9.03 2.97
CA CYS A 73 15.18 -8.93 1.84
C CYS A 73 16.58 -8.42 2.21
N ARG A 74 16.96 -8.48 3.49
CA ARG A 74 18.33 -8.14 3.93
C ARG A 74 19.30 -9.18 3.37
N ALA A 75 19.85 -8.92 2.18
CA ALA A 75 20.86 -9.79 1.57
C ALA A 75 22.01 -9.99 2.59
N PRO A 76 22.42 -11.24 2.87
CA PRO A 76 23.54 -11.49 3.76
C PRO A 76 24.75 -10.72 3.19
N ARG A 77 25.34 -9.85 4.02
CA ARG A 77 26.58 -9.16 3.67
C ARG A 77 27.67 -10.23 3.59
N PHE A 78 27.85 -10.82 2.42
CA PHE A 78 29.03 -11.61 2.14
C PHE A 78 30.23 -10.66 2.24
N LEU A 79 30.99 -10.80 3.34
CA LEU A 79 32.26 -10.11 3.52
C LEU A 79 33.12 -10.33 2.28
N PRO A 80 33.68 -9.29 1.66
CA PRO A 80 34.60 -9.47 0.56
C PRO A 80 35.77 -10.33 1.05
N LYS A 81 36.00 -11.50 0.42
CA LYS A 81 37.21 -12.27 0.67
C LYS A 81 38.40 -11.35 0.40
N LYS A 82 39.18 -11.03 1.45
CA LYS A 82 40.48 -10.37 1.30
C LYS A 82 41.30 -11.20 0.29
N LYS A 83 41.58 -10.64 -0.89
CA LYS A 83 42.68 -11.16 -1.71
C LYS A 83 43.94 -11.06 -0.84
N LYS A 84 44.58 -12.20 -0.58
CA LYS A 84 45.95 -12.22 -0.07
C LYS A 84 46.82 -11.39 -1.04
N PRO A 85 47.65 -10.47 -0.55
CA PRO A 85 48.83 -10.06 -1.32
C PRO A 85 49.80 -11.25 -1.38
N ASP A 86 50.87 -11.13 -2.15
CA ASP A 86 51.87 -12.16 -2.48
C ASP A 86 51.47 -12.88 -3.79
N GLU A 87 52.18 -12.78 -4.92
CA GLU A 87 53.63 -12.66 -5.12
C GLU A 87 53.97 -11.58 -6.17
N THR A 88 54.84 -10.66 -5.77
CA THR A 88 55.90 -10.14 -6.64
C THR A 88 56.92 -11.26 -6.86
N SER A 89 57.17 -11.66 -8.10
CA SER A 89 58.53 -11.77 -8.64
C SER A 89 58.54 -12.00 -10.14
#